data_AF-A0A2U2ECZ5-F1
#
_entry.id   AF-A0A2U2ECZ5-F1
#
_cell.length_a   1.000
_cell.length_b   1.000
_cell.length_c   1.000
_cell.angle_alpha   90.00
_cell.angle_beta   90.00
_cell.angle_gamma   90.00
#
_symmetry.space_group_name_H-M   'P 1'
#
loop_
_entity.id
_entity.type
_entity.pdbx_description
1 polymer ?
#
loop_
_entity_poly.entity_id
_entity_poly.type
_entity_poly.pdbx_seq_one_letter_code
_entity_poly.pdbx_strand_id
1 'polypeptide(L)' 'SADKINMYDIYRAVEGDKPLLHLDTDTNPDCGIGINIQFAIGDFYHEIQNMIDEKMKSITLQDIIDRYYFKIRKAKNL' A
#
# COMPACT_ATOMS: atom_id res chain seq x y z
N SER A 1 -1.67 -5.92 -21.53
CA SER A 1 -3.10 -6.23 -21.31
C SER A 1 -3.39 -6.07 -19.83
N ALA A 2 -4.66 -5.93 -19.41
CA ALA A 2 -5.02 -5.58 -18.03
C ALA A 2 -4.59 -6.65 -16.99
N ASP A 3 -4.50 -7.91 -17.40
CA ASP A 3 -3.98 -9.04 -16.61
C ASP A 3 -2.46 -8.97 -16.33
N LYS A 4 -1.73 -8.06 -17.02
CA LYS A 4 -0.28 -7.88 -16.85
C LYS A 4 0.09 -6.64 -16.04
N ILE A 5 -0.89 -5.84 -15.62
CA ILE A 5 -0.70 -4.66 -14.79
C ILE A 5 -1.21 -5.03 -13.41
N ASN A 6 -0.36 -4.95 -12.39
CA ASN A 6 -0.78 -5.24 -11.03
C ASN A 6 -1.08 -3.94 -10.24
N MET A 7 -1.72 -4.10 -9.08
CA MET A 7 -2.08 -2.97 -8.21
C MET A 7 -0.85 -2.22 -7.71
N TYR A 8 0.30 -2.89 -7.59
CA TYR A 8 1.56 -2.26 -7.21
C TYR A 8 2.06 -1.32 -8.33
N ASP A 9 2.01 -1.75 -9.59
CA ASP A 9 2.37 -0.90 -10.74
C ASP A 9 1.51 0.38 -10.76
N ILE A 10 0.20 0.24 -10.50
CA ILE A 10 -0.75 1.36 -10.44
C ILE A 10 -0.39 2.28 -9.26
N TYR A 11 -0.18 1.71 -8.07
CA TYR A 11 0.19 2.45 -6.87
C TYR A 11 1.46 3.28 -7.09
N ARG A 12 2.50 2.66 -7.65
CA ARG A 12 3.79 3.30 -7.96
C ARG A 12 3.67 4.39 -9.03
N ALA A 13 2.78 4.22 -10.01
CA ALA A 13 2.53 5.24 -11.03
C ALA A 13 1.84 6.50 -10.48
N VAL A 14 1.05 6.37 -9.41
CA VAL A 14 0.27 7.48 -8.82
C VAL A 14 1.03 8.14 -7.66
N GLU A 15 1.57 7.34 -6.74
CA GLU A 15 2.18 7.82 -5.49
C GLU A 15 3.70 7.96 -5.57
N GLY A 16 4.33 7.42 -6.62
CA GLY A 16 5.78 7.36 -6.74
C GLY A 16 6.39 6.50 -5.63
N ASP A 17 7.42 7.03 -4.97
CA ASP A 17 8.18 6.35 -3.92
C ASP A 17 7.57 6.41 -2.51
N LYS A 18 6.44 7.11 -2.34
CA LYS A 18 5.86 7.30 -1.01
C LYS A 18 5.35 5.97 -0.46
N PRO A 19 5.68 5.60 0.80
CA PRO A 19 5.10 4.44 1.45
C PRO A 19 3.63 4.70 1.82
N LEU A 20 2.87 3.64 2.10
CA LEU A 20 1.49 3.74 2.58
C LEU A 20 1.45 4.22 4.04
N LEU A 21 2.37 3.70 4.84
CA LEU A 21 2.53 4.08 6.24
C LEU A 21 3.59 5.16 6.34
N HIS A 22 3.21 6.31 6.90
CA HIS A 22 4.11 7.43 7.11
C HIS A 22 4.64 7.39 8.55
N LEU A 23 5.96 7.35 8.69
CA LEU A 23 6.62 7.52 9.98
C LEU A 23 6.79 9.01 10.26
N ASP A 24 6.48 9.45 11.47
CA ASP A 24 6.80 10.81 11.90
C ASP A 24 8.32 10.94 12.08
N THR A 25 8.93 11.77 11.23
CA THR A 25 10.37 12.03 11.23
C THR A 25 10.76 13.26 12.04
N ASP A 26 9.80 14.04 12.52
CA ASP A 26 10.02 15.29 13.27
C ASP A 26 10.12 15.03 14.78
N THR A 27 10.62 13.85 15.17
CA THR A 27 10.93 13.53 16.56
C THR A 27 12.16 14.33 17.00
N ASN A 28 12.11 14.93 18.19
CA ASN A 28 13.22 15.70 18.74
C ASN A 28 14.53 14.86 18.75
N PRO A 29 15.57 15.24 18.00
CA PRO A 29 16.78 14.45 17.88
C PRO A 29 17.60 14.39 19.19
N ASP A 30 17.40 15.34 20.10
CA ASP A 30 18.07 15.35 21.40
C ASP A 30 17.41 14.40 22.41
N CYS A 31 16.25 13.84 22.07
CA CYS A 31 15.54 12.86 22.89
C CYS A 31 15.91 11.44 22.49
N GLY A 32 16.92 10.87 23.15
CA GLY A 32 17.37 9.50 22.87
C GLY A 32 16.28 8.43 23.01
N ILE A 33 15.30 8.62 23.90
CA ILE A 33 14.14 7.72 24.01
C ILE A 33 13.23 7.86 22.78
N GLY A 34 12.94 9.09 22.36
CA GLY A 34 12.09 9.39 21.22
C GLY A 34 12.62 8.77 19.93
N ILE A 35 13.92 8.95 19.66
CA ILE A 35 14.58 8.37 18.49
C ILE A 35 14.44 6.83 18.47
N ASN A 36 14.65 6.15 19.59
CA ASN A 36 14.57 4.69 19.63
C ASN A 36 13.14 4.18 19.41
N ILE A 37 12.12 4.89 19.89
CA ILE A 37 10.73 4.56 19.60
C ILE A 37 10.43 4.71 18.11
N GLN A 38 10.92 5.80 17.49
CA GLN A 38 10.75 6.04 16.06
C GLN A 38 11.39 4.91 15.22
N PHE A 39 12.61 4.48 15.56
CA PHE A 39 13.26 3.37 14.88
C PHE A 39 12.50 2.05 15.03
N ALA A 40 12.08 1.71 16.25
CA ALA A 40 11.32 0.49 16.49
C ALA A 40 10.02 0.45 15.68
N ILE A 41 9.29 1.57 15.62
CA ILE A 41 8.07 1.68 14.79
C ILE A 41 8.42 1.59 13.29
N GLY A 42 9.50 2.24 12.87
CA GLY A 42 9.99 2.20 11.49
C GLY A 42 10.27 0.78 10.98
N ASP A 43 10.88 -0.07 11.80
CA ASP A 43 11.15 -1.46 11.44
C ASP A 43 9.85 -2.24 11.15
N PHE A 44 8.85 -2.10 12.02
CA PHE A 44 7.55 -2.74 11.81
C PHE A 44 6.80 -2.14 10.60
N TYR A 45 6.91 -0.83 10.37
CA TYR A 45 6.29 -0.20 9.20
C TYR A 45 6.90 -0.71 7.90
N HIS A 46 8.23 -0.90 7.85
CA HIS A 46 8.88 -1.53 6.70
C HIS A 46 8.43 -2.98 6.48
N GLU A 47 8.33 -3.78 7.55
CA GLU A 47 7.82 -5.15 7.45
C GLU A 47 6.40 -5.18 6.85
N ILE A 48 5.51 -4.32 7.37
CA ILE A 48 4.13 -4.22 6.89
C ILE A 48 4.09 -3.71 5.44
N GLN A 49 4.90 -2.73 5.08
CA GLN A 49 4.96 -2.21 3.70
C GLN A 49 5.35 -3.32 2.72
N ASN A 50 6.35 -4.14 3.06
CA ASN A 50 6.75 -5.28 2.22
C ASN A 50 5.59 -6.27 2.03
N MET A 51 4.85 -6.59 3.10
CA MET A 51 3.68 -7.47 3.01
C MET A 51 2.59 -6.89 2.10
N ILE A 52 2.35 -5.57 2.18
CA ILE A 52 1.35 -4.90 1.35
C ILE A 52 1.81 -4.87 -0.12
N ASP A 53 3.08 -4.58 -0.39
CA ASP A 53 3.64 -4.55 -1.75
C ASP A 53 3.48 -5.92 -2.44
N GLU A 54 3.82 -7.00 -1.74
CA GLU A 54 3.60 -8.36 -2.25
C GLU A 54 2.12 -8.66 -2.47
N LYS A 55 1.25 -8.18 -1.58
CA LYS A 55 -0.20 -8.34 -1.76
C LYS A 55 -0.72 -7.57 -2.97
N MET A 56 -0.23 -6.35 -3.20
CA MET A 56 -0.59 -5.53 -4.35
C MET A 56 -0.12 -6.16 -5.67
N LYS A 57 1.09 -6.74 -5.70
CA LYS A 57 1.59 -7.49 -6.86
C LYS A 57 0.71 -8.70 -7.19
N SER A 58 0.03 -9.27 -6.19
CA SER A 58 -0.90 -10.39 -6.35
C SER A 58 -2.26 -10.02 -6.95
N ILE A 59 -2.57 -8.73 -7.15
CA ILE A 59 -3.87 -8.25 -7.61
C ILE A 59 -3.66 -7.56 -8.96
N THR A 60 -4.33 -8.01 -10.00
CA THR A 60 -4.24 -7.42 -11.34
C THR A 60 -5.27 -6.32 -11.56
N LEU A 61 -5.05 -5.47 -12.55
CA LEU A 61 -6.06 -4.53 -13.02
C LEU A 61 -7.31 -5.27 -13.54
N GLN A 62 -7.13 -6.46 -14.13
CA GLN A 62 -8.25 -7.30 -14.52
C GLN A 62 -9.11 -7.72 -13.32
N ASP A 63 -8.51 -8.13 -12.20
CA ASP A 63 -9.24 -8.46 -10.97
C ASP A 63 -10.08 -7.28 -10.46
N ILE A 64 -9.55 -6.07 -10.55
CA ILE A 64 -10.24 -4.83 -10.16
C ILE A 64 -11.43 -4.56 -11.09
N ILE A 65 -11.24 -4.67 -12.41
CA ILE A 65 -12.29 -4.48 -13.41
C ILE A 65 -13.41 -5.50 -13.21
N ASP A 66 -13.07 -6.78 -13.03
CA ASP A 66 -14.03 -7.85 -12.81
C ASP A 66 -14.83 -7.63 -11.52
N ARG A 67 -14.15 -7.22 -10.44
CA ARG A 67 -14.80 -6.88 -9.17
C ARG A 67 -15.74 -5.68 -9.31
N TYR A 68 -15.36 -4.68 -10.09
CA TYR A 68 -16.20 -3.51 -10.37
C TYR A 68 -17.48 -3.91 -11.09
N TYR A 69 -17.40 -4.69 -12.17
CA TYR A 69 -18.58 -5.15 -12.91
C TYR A 69 -19.45 -6.09 -12.07
N PHE A 70 -18.85 -6.95 -11.25
CA PHE A 70 -19.60 -7.76 -10.28
C PHE A 70 -20.43 -6.89 -9.33
N LYS A 71 -19.83 -5.84 -8.75
CA LYS A 71 -20.54 -4.90 -7.87
C LYS A 71 -21.68 -4.17 -8.59
N ILE A 72 -21.46 -3.75 -9.84
CA ILE A 72 -22.50 -3.10 -10.66
C ILE A 72 -23.68 -4.03 -10.90
N ARG A 73 -23.45 -5.29 -11.31
CA ARG A 73 -24.52 -6.26 -11.56
C ARG A 73 -25.34 -6.50 -10.31
N LYS A 74 -24.66 -6.76 -9.19
CA LYS A 74 -25.30 -6.93 -7.88
C LYS A 74 -26.14 -5.71 -7.47
N ALA A 75 -25.61 -4.49 -7.64
CA ALA A 75 -26.34 -3.27 -7.28
C ALA A 75 -27.57 -3.02 -8.17
N LYS A 76 -27.56 -3.52 -9.40
CA LYS A 76 -28.68 -3.43 -10.35
C LYS A 76 -29.65 -4.60 -10.27
N ASN A 77 -29.45 -5.56 -9.35
CA ASN A 77 -30.16 -6.86 -9.31
C ASN A 77 -30.17 -7.58 -10.68
N LEU A 78 -29.06 -7.43 -11.43
CA LEU A 78 -28.78 -8.18 -12.66
C LEU A 78 -27.97 -9.43 -12.35
#